data_AF-A0A7C9CX51-F1
#
_entry.id   AF-A0A7C9CX51-F1
#
_cell.length_a   1.000
_cell.length_b   1.000
_cell.length_c   1.000
_cell.angle_alpha   90.00
_cell.angle_beta   90.00
_cell.angle_gamma   90.00
#
_symmetry.space_group_name_H-M   'P 1'
#
loop_
_entity.id
_entity.type
_entity.pdbx_description
1 polymer ?
#
loop_
_entity_poly.entity_id
_entity_poly.type
_entity_poly.pdbx_seq_one_letter_code
_entity_poly.pdbx_strand_id
1 'polypeptide(L)'
;MESSGAPHQALSLGLAYLPLYELLSMNQVCKSFRDAIANDVLIWLNIIVERRLGLHLTDETLIKIASKANGRLQILALLNCVRIMNAGLMSVVNENPHISKEIGR
;
A
#
# COMPACT_ATOMS: atom_id res chain seq x y z
N MET A 1 4.17 -29.87 9.20
CA MET A 1 3.48 -29.09 10.25
C MET A 1 2.88 -27.87 9.56
N GLU A 2 1.68 -28.02 8.99
CA GLU A 2 0.91 -26.88 8.48
C GLU A 2 0.42 -26.10 9.69
N SER A 3 0.81 -24.84 9.82
CA SER A 3 0.32 -24.01 10.93
C SER A 3 -1.17 -23.76 10.68
N SER A 4 -2.02 -24.19 11.62
CA SER A 4 -3.49 -24.19 11.50
C SER A 4 -4.12 -22.77 11.53
N GLY A 5 -3.44 -21.77 10.97
CA GLY A 5 -3.89 -20.38 10.97
C GLY A 5 -3.17 -19.47 9.98
N ALA A 6 -2.09 -19.88 9.33
CA ALA A 6 -1.50 -19.09 8.25
C ALA A 6 -2.28 -19.32 6.94
N PRO A 7 -2.58 -18.26 6.16
CA PRO A 7 -3.13 -18.45 4.83
C PRO A 7 -2.17 -19.30 3.99
N HIS A 8 -2.73 -20.16 3.14
CA HIS A 8 -1.94 -20.96 2.20
C HIS A 8 -0.97 -20.06 1.41
N GLN A 9 0.27 -20.51 1.16
CA GLN A 9 1.30 -19.67 0.52
C GLN A 9 0.82 -19.04 -0.80
N ALA A 10 0.08 -19.80 -1.60
CA ALA A 10 -0.52 -19.28 -2.84
C ALA A 10 -1.50 -18.12 -2.59
N LEU A 11 -2.29 -18.16 -1.51
CA LEU A 11 -3.18 -17.04 -1.13
C LEU A 11 -2.36 -15.82 -0.70
N SER A 12 -1.27 -16.03 0.04
CA SER A 12 -0.36 -14.93 0.43
C SER A 12 0.26 -14.25 -0.78
N LEU A 13 0.71 -15.03 -1.78
CA LEU A 13 1.25 -14.48 -3.03
C LEU A 13 0.18 -13.71 -3.82
N GLY A 14 -1.07 -14.18 -3.81
CA GLY A 14 -2.19 -13.50 -4.45
C GLY A 14 -2.44 -12.09 -3.91
N LEU A 15 -2.13 -11.82 -2.63
CA LEU A 15 -2.32 -10.51 -2.00
C LEU A 15 -1.52 -9.40 -2.70
N ALA A 16 -0.33 -9.71 -3.22
CA ALA A 16 0.51 -8.75 -3.94
C ALA A 16 -0.08 -8.27 -5.27
N TYR A 17 -1.09 -8.98 -5.80
CA TYR A 17 -1.78 -8.65 -7.04
C TYR A 17 -3.13 -7.98 -6.81
N LEU A 18 -3.58 -7.85 -5.57
CA LEU A 18 -4.84 -7.18 -5.25
C LEU A 18 -4.71 -5.66 -5.40
N PRO A 19 -5.76 -4.98 -5.89
CA PRO A 19 -5.85 -3.53 -5.79
C PRO A 19 -5.72 -3.06 -4.33
N LEU A 20 -5.21 -1.85 -4.13
CA LEU A 20 -4.96 -1.29 -2.80
C LEU A 20 -6.21 -1.33 -1.90
N TYR A 21 -7.40 -1.06 -2.45
CA TYR A 21 -8.65 -1.13 -1.69
C TYR A 21 -8.95 -2.55 -1.16
N GLU A 22 -8.78 -3.56 -2.00
CA GLU A 22 -9.02 -4.96 -1.63
C GLU A 22 -7.97 -5.42 -0.61
N LEU A 23 -6.71 -5.03 -0.81
CA LEU A 23 -5.64 -5.30 0.15
C LEU A 23 -5.95 -4.70 1.55
N LEU A 24 -6.41 -3.44 1.60
CA LEU A 24 -6.81 -2.79 2.85
C LEU A 24 -8.03 -3.46 3.49
N SER A 25 -8.91 -4.05 2.69
CA SER A 25 -10.03 -4.87 3.17
C SER A 25 -9.55 -6.19 3.77
N MET A 26 -8.63 -6.90 3.09
CA MET A 26 -8.02 -8.14 3.57
C MET A 26 -7.27 -7.95 4.89
N ASN A 27 -6.64 -6.80 5.09
CA ASN A 27 -5.96 -6.41 6.32
C ASN A 27 -6.88 -6.34 7.57
N GLN A 28 -8.20 -6.29 7.35
CA GLN A 28 -9.22 -6.22 8.40
C GLN A 28 -9.93 -7.56 8.64
N VAL A 29 -9.74 -8.58 7.80
CA VAL A 29 -10.45 -9.86 7.88
C VAL A 29 -9.98 -10.70 9.06
N CYS A 30 -8.66 -10.95 9.17
CA CYS A 30 -8.09 -11.74 10.26
C CYS A 30 -6.65 -11.31 10.58
N LYS A 31 -6.14 -11.73 11.74
CA LYS A 31 -4.76 -11.45 12.17
C LYS A 31 -3.73 -12.00 11.17
N SER A 32 -3.95 -13.20 10.66
CA SER A 32 -3.02 -13.85 9.73
C SER A 32 -2.87 -13.10 8.41
N PHE A 33 -3.95 -12.56 7.85
CA PHE A 33 -3.87 -11.70 6.66
C PHE A 33 -3.22 -10.37 6.99
N ARG A 34 -3.56 -9.75 8.12
CA ARG A 34 -2.91 -8.52 8.57
C ARG A 34 -1.40 -8.69 8.69
N ASP A 35 -0.96 -9.78 9.29
CA ASP A 35 0.45 -10.07 9.49
C ASP A 35 1.15 -10.40 8.16
N ALA A 36 0.52 -11.18 7.28
CA ALA A 36 1.06 -11.44 5.94
C ALA A 36 1.24 -10.14 5.14
N ILE A 37 0.24 -9.25 5.18
CA ILE A 37 0.24 -7.98 4.48
C ILE A 37 1.26 -6.98 5.07
N ALA A 38 1.40 -6.95 6.40
CA ALA A 38 2.31 -6.03 7.07
C ALA A 38 3.79 -6.41 6.89
N ASN A 39 4.09 -7.71 6.80
CA ASN A 39 5.47 -8.20 6.73
C ASN A 39 5.99 -8.40 5.30
N ASP A 40 5.14 -8.32 4.28
CA ASP A 40 5.55 -8.47 2.88
C ASP A 40 5.73 -7.11 2.20
N VAL A 41 7.00 -6.71 2.05
CA VAL A 41 7.38 -5.45 1.38
C VAL A 41 6.98 -5.44 -0.11
N LEU A 42 6.90 -6.61 -0.77
CA LEU A 42 6.60 -6.69 -2.20
C LEU A 42 5.22 -6.12 -2.54
N ILE A 43 4.27 -6.31 -1.61
CA ILE A 43 2.90 -5.79 -1.71
C ILE A 43 2.89 -4.26 -1.79
N TRP A 44 3.85 -3.59 -1.14
CA TRP A 44 3.88 -2.13 -1.00
C TRP A 44 4.77 -1.43 -2.03
N LEU A 45 5.39 -2.16 -2.96
CA LEU A 45 6.25 -1.56 -4.00
C LEU A 45 5.47 -0.70 -4.99
N ASN A 46 4.18 -0.97 -5.16
CA ASN A 46 3.31 -0.28 -6.12
C ASN A 46 2.05 0.21 -5.42
N ILE A 47 1.98 1.51 -5.14
CA ILE A 47 0.80 2.13 -4.53
C ILE A 47 0.03 2.85 -5.62
N ILE A 48 -1.12 2.27 -6.00
CA ILE A 48 -2.06 2.88 -6.93
C ILE A 48 -3.33 3.21 -6.15
N VAL A 49 -3.58 4.50 -5.97
CA VAL A 49 -4.78 5.01 -5.30
C VAL A 49 -5.82 5.34 -6.35
N GLU A 50 -6.88 4.55 -6.39
CA GLU A 50 -8.00 4.75 -7.29
C GLU A 50 -9.01 5.77 -6.73
N ARG A 51 -9.87 6.28 -7.62
CA ARG A 51 -10.82 7.37 -7.34
C ARG A 51 -11.66 7.16 -6.07
N ARG A 52 -12.12 5.94 -5.79
CA ARG A 52 -12.96 5.65 -4.61
C ARG A 52 -12.20 5.86 -3.31
N LEU A 53 -10.93 5.44 -3.26
CA LEU A 53 -10.09 5.58 -2.08
C LEU A 53 -9.53 7.00 -1.94
N GLY A 54 -9.21 7.64 -3.07
CA GLY A 54 -8.61 8.98 -3.13
C GLY A 54 -9.46 10.11 -2.53
N LEU A 55 -10.79 9.94 -2.42
CA LEU A 55 -11.69 10.90 -1.77
C LEU A 55 -11.53 10.91 -0.24
N HIS A 56 -11.15 9.78 0.35
CA HIS A 56 -11.01 9.62 1.79
C HIS A 56 -9.55 9.59 2.25
N LEU A 57 -8.60 9.44 1.33
CA LEU A 57 -7.18 9.38 1.63
C LEU A 57 -6.63 10.75 2.06
N THR A 58 -5.97 10.78 3.22
CA THR A 58 -5.27 11.95 3.76
C THR A 58 -3.76 11.79 3.62
N ASP A 59 -3.01 12.89 3.77
CA ASP A 59 -1.54 12.85 3.80
C ASP A 59 -1.00 11.87 4.84
N GLU A 60 -1.53 11.92 6.07
CA GLU A 60 -1.13 11.01 7.16
C GLU A 60 -1.33 9.54 6.79
N THR A 61 -2.45 9.22 6.13
CA THR A 61 -2.76 7.85 5.72
C THR A 61 -1.84 7.42 4.58
N LEU A 62 -1.57 8.31 3.61
CA LEU A 62 -0.64 8.04 2.52
C LEU A 62 0.77 7.75 3.05
N ILE A 63 1.29 8.60 3.94
CA ILE A 63 2.61 8.43 4.56
C ILE A 63 2.68 7.09 5.30
N LYS A 64 1.64 6.76 6.08
CA LYS A 64 1.58 5.48 6.81
C LYS A 64 1.54 4.25 5.90
N ILE A 65 0.93 4.37 4.71
CA ILE A 65 0.92 3.29 3.73
C ILE A 65 2.29 3.20 3.05
N ALA A 66 2.86 4.32 2.62
CA ALA A 66 4.15 4.38 1.94
C ALA A 66 5.31 3.91 2.83
N SER A 67 5.25 4.17 4.14
CA SER A 67 6.29 3.71 5.07
C SER A 67 6.41 2.18 5.14
N LYS A 68 5.34 1.44 4.79
CA LYS A 68 5.38 -0.03 4.70
C LYS A 68 6.25 -0.54 3.56
N ALA A 69 6.50 0.27 2.54
CA ALA A 69 7.45 -0.05 1.48
C ALA A 69 8.91 0.02 1.98
N ASN A 70 9.15 0.56 3.19
CA ASN A 70 10.47 0.65 3.82
C ASN A 70 11.53 1.25 2.88
N GLY A 71 11.18 2.38 2.25
CA GLY A 71 12.02 3.13 1.31
C GLY A 71 12.13 2.54 -0.10
N ARG A 72 11.43 1.43 -0.38
CA ARG A 72 11.51 0.70 -1.65
C ARG A 72 10.30 0.94 -2.55
N LEU A 73 9.46 1.93 -2.27
CA LEU A 73 8.34 2.27 -3.15
C LEU A 73 8.86 2.59 -4.56
N GLN A 74 8.32 1.93 -5.58
CA GLN A 74 8.74 2.08 -6.97
C GLN A 74 7.73 2.88 -7.80
N ILE A 75 6.44 2.68 -7.53
CA ILE A 75 5.35 3.33 -8.25
C ILE A 75 4.40 3.96 -7.24
N LEU A 76 4.13 5.25 -7.42
CA LEU A 76 3.09 5.99 -6.73
C LEU A 76 2.15 6.66 -7.75
N ALA A 77 0.91 6.19 -7.83
CA ALA A 77 -0.11 6.77 -8.69
C ALA A 77 -1.30 7.26 -7.83
N LEU A 78 -1.56 8.56 -7.87
CA LEU A 78 -2.61 9.20 -7.09
C LEU A 78 -3.73 9.69 -8.00
N LEU A 79 -4.72 8.83 -8.26
CA LEU A 79 -5.79 9.15 -9.20
C LEU A 79 -6.94 9.86 -8.49
N ASN A 80 -7.23 11.10 -8.88
CA ASN A 80 -8.31 11.92 -8.32
C ASN A 80 -8.21 12.11 -6.78
N CYS A 81 -7.00 12.20 -6.24
CA CYS A 81 -6.78 12.49 -4.82
C CYS A 81 -6.85 14.01 -4.57
N VAL A 82 -7.93 14.45 -3.92
CA VAL A 82 -8.19 15.88 -3.68
C VAL A 82 -7.69 16.39 -2.33
N ARG A 83 -7.50 15.49 -1.36
CA ARG A 83 -7.13 15.82 0.05
C ARG A 83 -5.63 15.66 0.35
N ILE A 84 -4.83 15.26 -0.62
CA ILE A 84 -3.38 15.09 -0.47
C ILE A 84 -2.73 16.43 -0.80
N MET A 85 -1.94 16.94 0.14
CA MET A 85 -1.16 18.16 -0.02
C MET A 85 0.24 17.85 -0.53
N ASN A 86 0.87 18.83 -1.17
CA ASN A 86 2.24 18.68 -1.68
C ASN A 86 3.23 18.31 -0.57
N ALA A 87 3.03 18.80 0.66
CA ALA A 87 3.88 18.45 1.79
C ALA A 87 3.84 16.95 2.12
N GLY A 88 2.65 16.33 2.09
CA GLY A 88 2.48 14.90 2.30
C GLY A 88 3.13 14.09 1.18
N LEU A 89 2.94 14.51 -0.08
CA LEU A 89 3.59 13.88 -1.22
C LEU A 89 5.12 13.96 -1.12
N MET A 90 5.68 15.13 -0.82
CA MET A 90 7.12 15.33 -0.65
C MET A 90 7.69 14.45 0.47
N SER A 91 6.96 14.26 1.57
CA SER A 91 7.37 13.35 2.64
C SER A 91 7.52 11.91 2.14
N VAL A 92 6.55 11.44 1.34
CA VAL A 92 6.57 10.09 0.76
C VAL A 92 7.74 9.92 -0.19
N VAL A 93 8.00 10.91 -1.04
CA VAL A 93 9.10 10.89 -2.01
C VAL A 93 10.45 10.92 -1.31
N ASN A 94 10.62 11.76 -0.29
CA ASN A 94 11.85 11.82 0.49
C ASN A 94 12.17 10.51 1.21
N GLU A 95 11.15 9.79 1.70
CA GLU A 95 11.32 8.49 2.34
C GLU A 95 11.58 7.36 1.33
N ASN A 96 11.25 7.54 0.05
CA ASN A 96 11.34 6.50 -0.99
C ASN A 96 12.12 7.01 -2.22
N PRO A 97 13.46 7.01 -2.17
CA PRO A 97 14.31 7.55 -3.24
C PRO A 97 14.25 6.73 -4.55
N HIS A 98 13.61 5.56 -4.54
CA HIS A 98 13.53 4.65 -5.68
C HIS A 98 12.24 4.77 -6.49
N ILE A 99 11.41 5.79 -6.23
CA ILE A 99 10.19 6.01 -7.03
C ILE A 99 10.61 6.33 -8.47
N SER A 100 10.30 5.41 -9.38
CA SER A 100 10.61 5.53 -10.81
C SER A 100 9.53 6.30 -11.57
N LYS A 101 8.32 6.36 -11.00
CA LYS A 101 7.15 6.94 -11.64
C LYS A 101 6.20 7.54 -10.62
N GLU A 102 6.09 8.86 -10.67
CA GLU A 102 5.06 9.63 -9.99
C GLU A 102 4.03 10.07 -11.04
N ILE A 103 2.78 9.65 -10.89
CA ILE A 103 1.66 10.20 -11.67
C ILE A 103 0.79 11.00 -10.70
N GLY A 104 0.93 12.32 -10.76
CA GLY A 104 0.22 13.27 -9.90
C GLY A 104 -0.60 14.28 -10.70
N ARG A 105 -1.93 14.17 -10.52
CA ARG A 105 -3.07 14.93 -11.07
C ARG A 105 -3.22 14.96 -12.60
#